data_AF-A0AAI8TVG5-F1
#
_entry.id   AF-A0AAI8TVG5-F1
#
_cell.length_a   1.000
_cell.length_b   1.000
_cell.length_c   1.000
_cell.angle_alpha   90.00
_cell.angle_beta   90.00
_cell.angle_gamma   90.00
#
_symmetry.space_group_name_H-M   'P 1'
#
loop_
_entity.id
_entity.type
_entity.pdbx_description
1 polymer ?
#
loop_
_entity_poly.entity_id
_entity_poly.type
_entity_poly.pdbx_seq_one_letter_code
_entity_poly.pdbx_strand_id
1 'polypeptide(L)'
;MSGSAVHDLVTCAREDLAQVVDDACTAIRGQLEFYQHGEAVPVDDLKQSVALNLGALLDALVDPGATSHVGAAEETGRTRARQRAPLPEVLQAFRIANTTLWDGLAGRVRGAVDPRSLSALAEVANVLWHRADAQAQALTDSYRDATAELVAAHERRRAALVDALFSGHIVLNSGPWEIGKMLGLSLDGSLVVAVVETSGTPQDGRAAVEKRLAEHGIVSAWYVNTTLYAGVVSLREDQHGLMLRMLREAGVMRAGLSPVYRSLADTPRAFHLARTALAEIPAGDAAIREFSSSPLAGLVARDPDEGRRMAQDVLGAVLDLPAEDRQGLLETLRVYFDEGGSTERTARTLHCHPNTVRYRLHRITELTGRSLNEPRTLAELVTATYALGSHDDNGRRGGVGPRRSTG
;
A
#
# COMPACT_ATOMS: atom_id res chain seq x y z
N MET A 1 12.12 -4.86 -61.50
CA MET A 1 12.15 -6.31 -61.82
C MET A 1 12.41 -7.19 -60.59
N SER A 2 13.14 -6.75 -59.55
CA SER A 2 13.28 -7.53 -58.28
C SER A 2 11.96 -7.72 -57.53
N GLY A 3 11.05 -6.73 -57.60
CA GLY A 3 9.74 -6.79 -56.93
C GLY A 3 8.86 -7.99 -57.28
N SER A 4 8.98 -8.57 -58.48
CA SER A 4 8.23 -9.79 -58.84
C SER A 4 8.74 -11.00 -58.06
N ALA A 5 10.07 -11.17 -57.97
CA ALA A 5 10.66 -12.32 -57.27
C ALA A 5 10.48 -12.23 -55.75
N VAL A 6 10.48 -11.02 -55.17
CA VAL A 6 10.12 -10.79 -53.76
C VAL A 6 8.65 -11.13 -53.52
N HIS A 7 7.76 -10.66 -54.40
CA HIS A 7 6.32 -10.94 -54.31
C HIS A 7 6.01 -12.44 -54.40
N ASP A 8 6.65 -13.16 -55.32
CA ASP A 8 6.48 -14.61 -55.48
C ASP A 8 6.95 -15.36 -54.22
N LEU A 9 8.13 -14.98 -53.68
CA LEU A 9 8.69 -15.59 -52.47
C LEU A 9 7.78 -15.37 -51.25
N VAL A 10 7.23 -14.16 -51.08
CA VAL A 10 6.31 -13.84 -49.98
C VAL A 10 4.96 -14.53 -50.15
N THR A 11 4.46 -14.65 -51.39
CA THR A 11 3.19 -15.34 -51.67
C THR A 11 3.28 -16.81 -51.31
N CYS A 12 4.33 -17.51 -51.75
CA CYS A 12 4.56 -18.91 -51.35
C CYS A 12 4.75 -19.05 -49.83
N ALA A 13 5.40 -18.09 -49.18
CA ALA A 13 5.55 -18.11 -47.72
C ALA A 13 4.22 -17.96 -46.97
N ARG A 14 3.22 -17.27 -47.55
CA ARG A 14 1.87 -17.17 -46.99
C ARG A 14 1.08 -18.46 -47.11
N GLU A 15 1.20 -19.16 -48.23
CA GLU A 15 0.52 -20.44 -48.46
C GLU A 15 0.93 -21.47 -47.40
N ASP A 16 2.22 -21.45 -47.01
CA ASP A 16 2.76 -22.36 -45.99
C ASP A 16 2.75 -21.79 -44.56
N LEU A 17 2.17 -20.60 -44.34
CA LEU A 17 2.23 -19.93 -43.03
C LEU A 17 1.69 -20.79 -41.90
N ALA A 18 0.62 -21.56 -42.14
CA ALA A 18 0.06 -22.47 -41.15
C ALA A 18 1.08 -23.53 -40.69
N GLN A 19 1.84 -24.10 -41.63
CA GLN A 19 2.89 -25.07 -41.32
C GLN A 19 4.06 -24.40 -40.58
N VAL A 20 4.50 -23.21 -41.03
CA VAL A 20 5.57 -22.46 -40.35
C VAL A 20 5.19 -22.12 -38.91
N VAL A 21 3.92 -21.78 -38.67
CA VAL A 21 3.39 -21.52 -37.33
C VAL A 21 3.44 -22.78 -36.47
N ASP A 22 3.06 -23.94 -37.01
CA ASP A 22 3.10 -25.23 -36.30
C ASP A 22 4.54 -25.66 -35.99
N ASP A 23 5.46 -25.46 -36.93
CA ASP A 23 6.89 -25.73 -36.74
C ASP A 23 7.48 -24.81 -35.67
N ALA A 24 7.16 -23.52 -35.72
CA ALA A 24 7.61 -22.54 -34.74
C ALA A 24 7.06 -22.86 -33.33
N CYS A 25 5.77 -23.20 -33.21
CA CYS A 25 5.18 -23.60 -31.93
C CYS A 25 5.82 -24.88 -31.38
N THR A 26 6.09 -25.86 -32.25
CA THR A 26 6.78 -27.10 -31.88
C THR A 26 8.20 -26.80 -31.39
N ALA A 27 8.94 -25.94 -32.10
CA ALA A 27 10.28 -25.53 -31.72
C ALA A 27 10.31 -24.76 -30.39
N ILE A 28 9.39 -23.81 -30.19
CA ILE A 28 9.25 -23.03 -28.95
C ILE A 28 8.99 -23.97 -27.76
N ARG A 29 8.02 -24.86 -27.89
CA ARG A 29 7.66 -25.82 -26.82
C ARG A 29 8.76 -26.86 -26.59
N GLY A 30 9.50 -27.25 -27.63
CA GLY A 30 10.62 -28.18 -27.51
C GLY A 30 11.86 -27.58 -26.85
N GLN A 31 12.08 -26.27 -27.00
CA GLN A 31 13.29 -25.58 -26.52
C GLN A 31 13.09 -24.82 -25.21
N LEU A 32 11.86 -24.38 -24.89
CA LEU A 32 11.58 -23.54 -23.73
C LEU A 32 10.66 -24.27 -22.75
N GLU A 33 11.19 -24.58 -21.56
CA GLU A 33 10.50 -25.32 -20.50
C GLU A 33 9.15 -24.70 -20.14
N PHE A 34 9.09 -23.37 -20.01
CA PHE A 34 7.87 -22.63 -19.68
C PHE A 34 6.70 -22.84 -20.65
N TYR A 35 6.98 -23.13 -21.93
CA TYR A 35 5.94 -23.34 -22.94
C TYR A 35 5.55 -24.81 -23.14
N GLN A 36 6.31 -25.78 -22.59
CA GLN A 36 6.14 -27.22 -22.88
C GLN A 36 4.71 -27.72 -22.65
N HIS A 37 4.16 -27.41 -21.48
CA HIS A 37 2.91 -27.98 -20.97
C HIS A 37 1.68 -27.10 -21.19
N GLY A 38 1.89 -25.83 -21.58
CA GLY A 38 0.79 -24.90 -21.85
C GLY A 38 0.01 -24.43 -20.62
N GLU A 39 0.58 -24.53 -19.42
CA GLU A 39 -0.09 -24.17 -18.16
C GLU A 39 -0.29 -22.65 -18.02
N ALA A 40 0.78 -21.88 -18.18
CA ALA A 40 0.74 -20.42 -18.08
C ALA A 40 0.33 -19.75 -19.41
N VAL A 41 0.69 -20.37 -20.54
CA VAL A 41 0.34 -19.92 -21.88
C VAL A 41 -0.30 -21.09 -22.64
N PRO A 42 -1.63 -21.09 -22.83
CA PRO A 42 -2.31 -22.12 -23.60
C PRO A 42 -1.72 -22.28 -25.00
N VAL A 43 -1.72 -23.51 -25.53
CA VAL A 43 -1.14 -23.81 -26.84
C VAL A 43 -1.83 -23.03 -27.95
N ASP A 44 -3.15 -22.88 -27.88
CA ASP A 44 -3.92 -22.10 -28.86
C ASP A 44 -3.57 -20.61 -28.81
N ASP A 45 -3.39 -20.04 -27.62
CA ASP A 45 -2.94 -18.65 -27.43
C ASP A 45 -1.53 -18.44 -28.00
N LEU A 46 -0.62 -19.41 -27.80
CA LEU A 46 0.71 -19.39 -28.38
C LEU A 46 0.62 -19.41 -29.92
N LYS A 47 -0.13 -20.36 -30.47
CA LYS A 47 -0.32 -20.53 -31.91
C LYS A 47 -0.91 -19.28 -32.56
N GLN A 48 -1.91 -18.67 -31.93
CA GLN A 48 -2.51 -17.43 -32.39
C GLN A 48 -1.52 -16.27 -32.38
N SER A 49 -0.74 -16.10 -31.31
CA SER A 49 0.28 -15.05 -31.24
C SER A 49 1.36 -15.23 -32.30
N VAL A 50 1.85 -16.47 -32.51
CA VAL A 50 2.84 -16.77 -33.55
C VAL A 50 2.29 -16.46 -34.94
N ALA A 51 1.07 -16.91 -35.25
CA ALA A 51 0.43 -16.65 -36.53
C ALA A 51 0.27 -15.15 -36.84
N LEU A 52 -0.20 -14.37 -35.87
CA LEU A 52 -0.39 -12.93 -36.05
C LEU A 52 0.93 -12.18 -36.26
N ASN A 53 1.98 -12.54 -35.52
CA ASN A 53 3.27 -11.87 -35.64
C ASN A 53 4.02 -12.24 -36.92
N LEU A 54 4.03 -13.51 -37.31
CA LEU A 54 4.63 -13.95 -38.57
C LEU A 54 3.85 -13.44 -39.78
N GLY A 55 2.52 -13.40 -39.71
CA GLY A 55 1.66 -12.77 -40.72
C GLY A 55 2.00 -11.30 -40.90
N ALA A 56 2.13 -10.55 -39.80
CA ALA A 56 2.51 -9.13 -39.83
C ALA A 56 3.92 -8.90 -40.42
N LEU A 57 4.87 -9.82 -40.18
CA LEU A 57 6.19 -9.77 -40.84
C LEU A 57 6.07 -9.98 -42.35
N LEU A 58 5.29 -10.97 -42.80
CA LEU A 58 5.03 -11.19 -44.22
C LEU A 58 4.31 -10.00 -44.88
N ASP A 59 3.39 -9.33 -44.17
CA ASP A 59 2.73 -8.10 -44.64
C ASP A 59 3.75 -6.99 -44.87
N ALA A 60 4.68 -6.79 -43.94
CA ALA A 60 5.71 -5.78 -44.04
C ALA A 60 6.73 -6.03 -45.17
N LEU A 61 6.85 -7.26 -45.68
CA LEU A 61 7.67 -7.58 -46.86
C LEU A 61 6.97 -7.19 -48.17
N VAL A 62 5.63 -7.19 -48.22
CA VAL A 62 4.86 -6.77 -49.41
C VAL A 62 4.76 -5.26 -49.49
N ASP A 63 4.54 -4.59 -48.34
CA ASP A 63 4.48 -3.14 -48.24
C ASP A 63 5.40 -2.62 -47.14
N PRO A 64 6.69 -2.38 -47.44
CA PRO A 64 7.63 -1.82 -46.48
C PRO A 64 7.31 -0.39 -46.04
N GLY A 65 6.43 0.33 -46.75
CA GLY A 65 6.07 1.73 -46.48
C GLY A 65 4.85 1.90 -45.58
N ALA A 66 4.05 0.85 -45.39
CA ALA A 66 2.88 0.87 -44.50
C ALA A 66 3.28 1.23 -43.06
N THR A 67 2.50 2.11 -42.43
CA THR A 67 2.69 2.55 -41.04
C THR A 67 2.51 1.38 -40.07
N SER A 68 3.62 0.94 -39.48
CA SER A 68 3.80 0.08 -38.29
C SER A 68 2.70 -0.97 -38.00
N HIS A 69 2.83 -2.16 -38.58
CA HIS A 69 2.08 -3.37 -38.15
C HIS A 69 2.71 -4.03 -36.91
N VAL A 70 3.12 -3.25 -35.89
CA VAL A 70 3.63 -3.81 -34.62
C VAL A 70 2.53 -4.15 -33.62
N GLY A 71 1.26 -3.87 -33.93
CA GLY A 71 0.12 -4.12 -33.03
C GLY A 71 0.00 -5.58 -32.56
N ALA A 72 0.36 -6.56 -33.40
CA ALA A 72 0.40 -7.97 -33.01
C ALA A 72 1.46 -8.23 -31.93
N ALA A 73 2.63 -7.60 -32.04
CA ALA A 73 3.72 -7.73 -31.10
C ALA A 73 3.39 -7.03 -29.77
N GLU A 74 2.78 -5.85 -29.86
CA GLU A 74 2.28 -5.13 -28.68
C GLU A 74 1.26 -5.96 -27.91
N GLU A 75 0.25 -6.53 -28.59
CA GLU A 75 -0.78 -7.33 -27.93
C GLU A 75 -0.23 -8.63 -27.34
N THR A 76 0.76 -9.22 -28.02
CA THR A 76 1.51 -10.35 -27.47
C THR A 76 2.22 -9.95 -26.17
N GLY A 77 2.91 -8.80 -26.14
CA GLY A 77 3.57 -8.29 -24.93
C GLY A 77 2.59 -8.06 -23.77
N ARG A 78 1.43 -7.43 -24.02
CA ARG A 78 0.39 -7.22 -23.00
C ARG A 78 -0.17 -8.55 -22.47
N THR A 79 -0.46 -9.48 -23.36
CA THR A 79 -1.02 -10.80 -22.99
C THR A 79 -0.02 -11.61 -22.18
N ARG A 80 1.25 -11.66 -22.60
CA ARG A 80 2.31 -12.38 -21.89
C ARG A 80 2.62 -11.77 -20.52
N ALA A 81 2.53 -10.44 -20.37
CA ALA A 81 2.61 -9.78 -19.06
C ALA A 81 1.47 -10.21 -18.12
N ARG A 82 0.23 -10.27 -18.62
CA ARG A 82 -0.93 -10.76 -17.84
C ARG A 82 -0.80 -12.23 -17.44
N GLN A 83 -0.23 -13.05 -18.32
CA GLN A 83 0.11 -14.46 -18.07
C GLN A 83 1.36 -14.63 -17.20
N ARG A 84 2.05 -13.53 -16.84
CA ARG A 84 3.29 -13.52 -16.04
C ARG A 84 4.42 -14.34 -16.66
N ALA A 85 4.47 -14.42 -17.99
CA ALA A 85 5.52 -15.11 -18.70
C ALA A 85 6.85 -14.35 -18.58
N PRO A 86 7.98 -15.00 -18.25
CA PRO A 86 9.27 -14.32 -18.15
C PRO A 86 9.65 -13.64 -19.47
N LEU A 87 9.87 -12.33 -19.44
CA LEU A 87 10.25 -11.55 -20.64
C LEU A 87 11.42 -12.19 -21.45
N PRO A 88 12.49 -12.72 -20.84
CA PRO A 88 13.55 -13.39 -21.59
C PRO A 88 13.09 -14.59 -22.41
N GLU A 89 12.13 -15.37 -21.89
CA GLU A 89 11.56 -16.52 -22.60
C GLU A 89 10.61 -16.09 -23.71
N VAL A 90 9.83 -15.02 -23.48
CA VAL A 90 8.97 -14.43 -24.52
C VAL A 90 9.82 -13.94 -25.70
N LEU A 91 10.92 -13.23 -25.43
CA LEU A 91 11.85 -12.77 -26.45
C LEU A 91 12.53 -13.94 -27.17
N GLN A 92 12.90 -15.00 -26.45
CA GLN A 92 13.46 -16.21 -27.05
C GLN A 92 12.44 -16.92 -27.95
N ALA A 93 11.18 -17.02 -27.54
CA ALA A 93 10.11 -17.59 -28.37
C ALA A 93 9.90 -16.77 -29.66
N PHE A 94 9.95 -15.44 -29.55
CA PHE A 94 9.89 -14.54 -30.70
C PHE A 94 11.05 -14.76 -31.67
N ARG A 95 12.28 -14.92 -31.15
CA ARG A 95 13.46 -15.27 -31.97
C ARG A 95 13.31 -16.61 -32.67
N ILE A 96 12.80 -17.64 -31.98
CA ILE A 96 12.57 -18.97 -32.57
C ILE A 96 11.57 -18.88 -33.71
N ALA A 97 10.44 -18.18 -33.51
CA ALA A 97 9.42 -18.00 -34.55
C ALA A 97 9.99 -17.29 -35.79
N ASN A 98 10.69 -16.17 -35.60
CA ASN A 98 11.28 -15.40 -36.71
C ASN A 98 12.37 -16.20 -37.45
N THR A 99 13.17 -16.96 -36.73
CA THR A 99 14.19 -17.86 -37.33
C THR A 99 13.53 -18.97 -38.13
N THR A 100 12.43 -19.54 -37.64
CA THR A 100 11.66 -20.58 -38.36
C THR A 100 11.10 -20.03 -39.68
N LEU A 101 10.58 -18.81 -39.67
CA LEU A 101 10.14 -18.12 -40.90
C LEU A 101 11.30 -17.91 -41.88
N TRP A 102 12.44 -17.41 -41.38
CA TRP A 102 13.64 -17.21 -42.19
C TRP A 102 14.14 -18.52 -42.82
N ASP A 103 14.24 -19.60 -42.06
CA ASP A 103 14.69 -20.90 -42.55
C ASP A 103 13.76 -21.45 -43.64
N GLY A 104 12.44 -21.25 -43.48
CA GLY A 104 11.46 -21.56 -44.51
C GLY A 104 11.67 -20.76 -45.80
N LEU A 105 11.90 -19.44 -45.70
CA LEU A 105 12.17 -18.58 -46.86
C LEU A 105 13.49 -18.97 -47.56
N ALA A 106 14.57 -19.13 -46.80
CA ALA A 106 15.88 -19.52 -47.32
C ALA A 106 15.87 -20.92 -47.94
N GLY A 107 15.09 -21.84 -47.36
CA GLY A 107 14.91 -23.20 -47.89
C GLY A 107 14.35 -23.24 -49.30
N ARG A 108 13.47 -22.30 -49.68
CA ARG A 108 12.86 -22.23 -51.03
C ARG A 108 13.83 -21.80 -52.12
N VAL A 109 14.87 -21.07 -51.75
CA VAL A 109 15.91 -20.60 -52.69
C VAL A 109 17.14 -21.53 -52.64
N ARG A 110 17.14 -22.54 -51.76
CA ARG A 110 18.25 -23.49 -51.63
C ARG A 110 18.41 -24.30 -52.91
N GLY A 111 19.56 -24.15 -53.58
CA GLY A 111 19.84 -24.79 -54.87
C GLY A 111 19.39 -23.99 -56.09
N ALA A 112 18.80 -22.80 -55.91
CA ALA A 112 18.55 -21.88 -57.02
C ALA A 112 19.88 -21.34 -57.58
N VAL A 113 20.00 -21.34 -58.90
CA VAL A 113 21.16 -20.78 -59.63
C VAL A 113 20.83 -19.40 -60.22
N ASP A 114 19.56 -18.97 -60.17
CA ASP A 114 19.12 -17.67 -60.69
C ASP A 114 19.52 -16.52 -59.74
N PRO A 115 20.36 -15.56 -60.19
CA PRO A 115 20.74 -14.39 -59.39
C PRO A 115 19.55 -13.56 -58.90
N ARG A 116 18.40 -13.60 -59.58
CA ARG A 116 17.19 -12.86 -59.18
C ARG A 116 16.60 -13.37 -57.87
N SER A 117 16.53 -14.68 -57.67
CA SER A 117 16.02 -15.28 -56.44
C SER A 117 16.95 -15.03 -55.25
N LEU A 118 18.26 -15.03 -55.48
CA LEU A 118 19.26 -14.69 -54.46
C LEU A 118 19.18 -13.21 -54.06
N SER A 119 19.02 -12.30 -55.03
CA SER A 119 18.79 -10.87 -54.75
C SER A 119 17.50 -10.65 -53.97
N ALA A 120 16.41 -11.33 -54.33
CA ALA A 120 15.13 -11.24 -53.63
C ALA A 120 15.25 -11.72 -52.17
N LEU A 121 15.96 -12.82 -51.91
CA LEU A 121 16.19 -13.31 -50.55
C LEU A 121 17.00 -12.31 -49.71
N ALA A 122 18.01 -11.64 -50.29
CA ALA A 122 18.79 -10.61 -49.60
C ALA A 122 17.95 -9.35 -49.30
N GLU A 123 17.08 -8.93 -50.24
CA GLU A 123 16.12 -7.84 -50.02
C GLU A 123 15.16 -8.17 -48.86
N VAL A 124 14.60 -9.38 -48.86
CA VAL A 124 13.72 -9.88 -47.78
C VAL A 124 14.45 -9.94 -46.45
N ALA A 125 15.70 -10.40 -46.42
CA ALA A 125 16.49 -10.49 -45.19
C ALA A 125 16.60 -9.13 -44.48
N ASN A 126 16.96 -8.07 -45.22
CA ASN A 126 17.10 -6.73 -44.64
C ASN A 126 15.78 -6.22 -44.04
N VAL A 127 14.66 -6.38 -44.75
CA VAL A 127 13.36 -5.95 -44.24
C VAL A 127 12.96 -6.80 -43.03
N LEU A 128 13.13 -8.12 -43.09
CA LEU A 128 12.77 -9.03 -42.01
C LEU A 128 13.56 -8.72 -40.73
N TRP A 129 14.87 -8.47 -40.81
CA TRP A 129 15.69 -8.12 -39.64
C TRP A 129 15.23 -6.82 -38.97
N HIS A 130 15.05 -5.75 -39.76
CA HIS A 130 14.59 -4.46 -39.21
C HIS A 130 13.17 -4.55 -38.64
N ARG A 131 12.29 -5.36 -39.24
CA ARG A 131 10.91 -5.53 -38.76
C ARG A 131 10.82 -6.42 -37.53
N ALA A 132 11.63 -7.49 -37.47
CA ALA A 132 11.74 -8.34 -36.30
C ALA A 132 12.27 -7.57 -35.07
N ASP A 133 13.27 -6.71 -35.27
CA ASP A 133 13.80 -5.84 -34.20
C ASP A 133 12.74 -4.84 -33.71
N ALA A 134 12.02 -4.18 -34.64
CA ALA A 134 10.92 -3.28 -34.30
C ALA A 134 9.78 -3.97 -33.54
N GLN A 135 9.42 -5.20 -33.92
CA GLN A 135 8.43 -6.00 -33.20
C GLN A 135 8.92 -6.39 -31.79
N ALA A 136 10.19 -6.81 -31.65
CA ALA A 136 10.76 -7.16 -30.36
C ALA A 136 10.80 -5.95 -29.40
N GLN A 137 11.11 -4.76 -29.93
CA GLN A 137 11.06 -3.51 -29.17
C GLN A 137 9.62 -3.17 -28.74
N ALA A 138 8.66 -3.18 -29.68
CA ALA A 138 7.26 -2.90 -29.38
C ALA A 138 6.65 -3.88 -28.36
N LEU A 139 6.98 -5.17 -28.47
CA LEU A 139 6.61 -6.19 -27.49
C LEU A 139 7.21 -5.91 -26.11
N THR A 140 8.49 -5.51 -26.06
CA THR A 140 9.18 -5.23 -24.80
C THR A 140 8.55 -4.04 -24.07
N ASP A 141 8.25 -2.97 -24.82
CA ASP A 141 7.65 -1.77 -24.27
C ASP A 141 6.22 -2.06 -23.76
N SER A 142 5.38 -2.71 -24.57
CA SER A 142 4.02 -3.06 -24.16
C SER A 142 3.97 -4.06 -22.99
N TYR A 143 4.94 -4.99 -22.91
CA TYR A 143 5.09 -5.91 -21.78
C TYR A 143 5.42 -5.15 -20.49
N ARG A 144 6.36 -4.20 -20.55
CA ARG A 144 6.77 -3.38 -19.40
C ARG A 144 5.63 -2.51 -18.91
N ASP A 145 4.93 -1.85 -19.83
CA ASP A 145 3.76 -1.01 -19.51
C ASP A 145 2.67 -1.84 -18.84
N ALA A 146 2.29 -2.99 -19.43
CA ALA A 146 1.29 -3.87 -18.85
C ALA A 146 1.72 -4.41 -17.47
N THR A 147 3.00 -4.73 -17.28
CA THR A 147 3.53 -5.16 -15.97
C THR A 147 3.44 -4.02 -14.94
N ALA A 148 3.80 -2.80 -15.33
CA ALA A 148 3.70 -1.62 -14.47
C ALA A 148 2.24 -1.33 -14.08
N GLU A 149 1.30 -1.43 -15.03
CA GLU A 149 -0.13 -1.28 -14.79
C GLU A 149 -0.67 -2.33 -13.80
N LEU A 150 -0.25 -3.59 -13.94
CA LEU A 150 -0.64 -4.67 -13.04
C LEU A 150 -0.13 -4.43 -11.61
N VAL A 151 1.13 -4.01 -11.47
CA VAL A 151 1.73 -3.65 -10.16
C VAL A 151 0.99 -2.46 -9.55
N ALA A 152 0.74 -1.40 -10.33
CA ALA A 152 0.02 -0.22 -9.86
C ALA A 152 -1.45 -0.53 -9.49
N ALA A 153 -2.12 -1.42 -10.23
CA ALA A 153 -3.46 -1.88 -9.90
C ALA A 153 -3.47 -2.70 -8.59
N HIS A 154 -2.47 -3.55 -8.38
CA HIS A 154 -2.32 -4.30 -7.14
C HIS A 154 -2.07 -3.39 -5.93
N GLU A 155 -1.15 -2.43 -6.04
CA GLU A 155 -0.88 -1.42 -5.01
C GLU A 155 -2.11 -0.57 -4.70
N ARG A 156 -2.84 -0.08 -5.71
CA ARG A 156 -4.09 0.67 -5.52
C ARG A 156 -5.15 -0.17 -4.81
N ARG A 157 -5.28 -1.44 -5.16
CA ARG A 157 -6.21 -2.36 -4.49
C ARG A 157 -5.81 -2.59 -3.03
N ARG A 158 -4.53 -2.84 -2.77
CA ARG A 158 -4.00 -2.98 -1.40
C ARG A 158 -4.25 -1.73 -0.57
N ALA A 159 -3.96 -0.54 -1.12
CA ALA A 159 -4.21 0.74 -0.43
C ALA A 159 -5.69 0.96 -0.10
N ALA A 160 -6.60 0.67 -1.04
CA ALA A 160 -8.05 0.78 -0.80
C ALA A 160 -8.54 -0.20 0.28
N LEU A 161 -7.98 -1.41 0.33
CA LEU A 161 -8.29 -2.39 1.37
C LEU A 161 -7.80 -1.93 2.75
N VAL A 162 -6.60 -1.35 2.85
CA VAL A 162 -6.10 -0.81 4.12
C VAL A 162 -6.95 0.39 4.56
N ASP A 163 -7.24 1.33 3.66
CA ASP A 163 -8.09 2.48 3.96
C ASP A 163 -9.50 2.07 4.47
N ALA A 164 -10.08 1.02 3.88
CA ALA A 164 -11.34 0.44 4.35
C ALA A 164 -11.29 -0.07 5.80
N LEU A 165 -10.16 -0.68 6.22
CA LEU A 165 -9.98 -1.09 7.62
C LEU A 165 -9.93 0.10 8.58
N PHE A 166 -9.27 1.18 8.18
CA PHE A 166 -9.09 2.36 9.03
C PHE A 166 -10.33 3.26 9.08
N SER A 167 -11.08 3.35 7.99
CA SER A 167 -12.34 4.10 7.92
C SER A 167 -13.54 3.30 8.47
N GLY A 168 -13.43 1.97 8.53
CA GLY A 168 -14.54 1.08 8.91
C GLY A 168 -15.58 0.91 7.81
N HIS A 169 -15.30 1.35 6.59
CA HIS A 169 -16.19 1.18 5.44
C HIS A 169 -16.11 -0.22 4.84
N ILE A 170 -17.22 -0.71 4.30
CA ILE A 170 -17.25 -1.92 3.48
C ILE A 170 -16.79 -1.56 2.08
N VAL A 171 -15.81 -2.28 1.55
CA VAL A 171 -15.28 -2.10 0.20
C VAL A 171 -15.34 -3.43 -0.53
N LEU A 172 -15.75 -3.43 -1.81
CA LEU A 172 -15.86 -4.63 -2.66
C LEU A 172 -16.78 -5.74 -2.08
N ASN A 173 -17.83 -5.37 -1.34
CA ASN A 173 -18.69 -6.30 -0.59
C ASN A 173 -17.95 -7.13 0.47
N SER A 174 -16.71 -6.74 0.81
CA SER A 174 -15.89 -7.42 1.80
C SER A 174 -15.93 -6.72 3.15
N GLY A 175 -16.30 -7.48 4.19
CA GLY A 175 -16.21 -7.04 5.57
C GLY A 175 -14.76 -7.06 6.09
N PRO A 176 -14.49 -6.50 7.28
CA PRO A 176 -13.13 -6.39 7.85
C PRO A 176 -12.36 -7.72 7.90
N TRP A 177 -13.05 -8.84 8.16
CA TRP A 177 -12.46 -10.18 8.17
C TRP A 177 -11.89 -10.58 6.79
N GLU A 178 -12.66 -10.40 5.73
CA GLU A 178 -12.24 -10.73 4.35
C GLU A 178 -11.08 -9.84 3.91
N ILE A 179 -11.15 -8.55 4.28
CA ILE A 179 -10.08 -7.59 4.03
C ILE A 179 -8.78 -8.04 4.71
N GLY A 180 -8.85 -8.45 5.98
CA GLY A 180 -7.70 -8.99 6.70
C GLY A 180 -7.05 -10.18 5.99
N LYS A 181 -7.86 -11.13 5.50
CA LYS A 181 -7.38 -12.29 4.74
C LYS A 181 -6.72 -11.87 3.42
N MET A 182 -7.30 -10.93 2.68
CA MET A 182 -6.71 -10.40 1.44
C MET A 182 -5.38 -9.67 1.67
N LEU A 183 -5.20 -9.07 2.85
CA LEU A 183 -3.96 -8.39 3.26
C LEU A 183 -2.93 -9.33 3.89
N GLY A 184 -3.29 -10.60 4.13
CA GLY A 184 -2.43 -11.61 4.77
C GLY A 184 -2.32 -11.47 6.29
N LEU A 185 -3.13 -10.63 6.94
CA LEU A 185 -3.11 -10.45 8.39
C LEU A 185 -3.57 -11.74 9.08
N SER A 186 -2.85 -12.19 10.11
CA SER A 186 -3.31 -13.32 10.93
C SER A 186 -4.44 -12.86 11.85
N LEU A 187 -5.56 -13.58 11.77
CA LEU A 187 -6.79 -13.30 12.53
C LEU A 187 -6.88 -14.12 13.82
N ASP A 188 -6.02 -15.12 13.97
CA ASP A 188 -5.92 -15.96 15.17
C ASP A 188 -5.02 -15.33 16.25
N GLY A 189 -4.23 -14.32 15.84
CA GLY A 189 -3.32 -13.58 16.70
C GLY A 189 -3.96 -12.32 17.29
N SER A 190 -3.08 -11.44 17.75
CA SER A 190 -3.43 -10.14 18.29
C SER A 190 -3.03 -9.03 17.33
N LEU A 191 -3.74 -7.91 17.37
CA LEU A 191 -3.55 -6.79 16.46
C LEU A 191 -3.14 -5.55 17.22
N VAL A 192 -2.28 -4.73 16.63
CA VAL A 192 -1.91 -3.40 17.12
C VAL A 192 -1.94 -2.43 15.95
N VAL A 193 -2.52 -1.24 16.15
CA VAL A 193 -2.34 -0.14 15.22
C VAL A 193 -1.13 0.69 15.64
N ALA A 194 -0.21 0.90 14.71
CA ALA A 194 0.92 1.79 14.89
C ALA A 194 0.76 3.01 14.00
N VAL A 195 0.88 4.21 14.58
CA VAL A 195 0.96 5.48 13.85
C VAL A 195 2.36 6.01 14.05
N VAL A 196 3.12 6.11 12.97
CA VAL A 196 4.54 6.46 13.01
C VAL A 196 4.81 7.75 12.25
N GLU A 197 5.85 8.45 12.66
CA GLU A 197 6.43 9.58 11.96
C GLU A 197 7.91 9.28 11.70
N THR A 198 8.33 9.50 10.45
CA THR A 198 9.67 9.14 9.98
C THR A 198 10.39 10.36 9.41
N SER A 199 11.71 10.40 9.57
CA SER A 199 12.56 11.54 9.16
C SER A 199 12.76 11.69 7.65
N GLY A 200 12.30 10.73 6.84
CA GLY A 200 12.46 10.67 5.38
C GLY A 200 11.15 10.91 4.63
N THR A 201 11.12 10.57 3.33
CA THR A 201 9.86 10.67 2.60
C THR A 201 8.84 9.68 3.16
N PRO A 202 7.55 10.06 3.14
CA PRO A 202 6.55 9.21 2.54
C PRO A 202 6.66 7.68 2.64
N GLN A 203 6.71 7.19 1.41
CA GLN A 203 7.07 5.86 0.97
C GLN A 203 8.29 5.24 1.64
N ASP A 204 9.39 5.97 1.84
CA ASP A 204 10.65 5.37 2.29
C ASP A 204 10.53 4.85 3.72
N GLY A 205 9.90 5.65 4.60
CA GLY A 205 9.63 5.24 5.98
C GLY A 205 8.70 4.04 6.06
N ARG A 206 7.61 4.04 5.28
CA ARG A 206 6.68 2.90 5.17
C ARG A 206 7.40 1.63 4.73
N ALA A 207 8.14 1.71 3.63
CA ALA A 207 8.81 0.56 3.05
C ALA A 207 9.87 -0.03 3.99
N ALA A 208 10.60 0.82 4.73
CA ALA A 208 11.58 0.39 5.72
C ALA A 208 10.93 -0.38 6.88
N VAL A 209 9.83 0.15 7.44
CA VAL A 209 9.11 -0.49 8.54
C VAL A 209 8.47 -1.81 8.09
N GLU A 210 7.74 -1.81 6.98
CA GLU A 210 7.05 -2.98 6.45
C GLU A 210 8.04 -4.11 6.13
N LYS A 211 9.18 -3.78 5.49
CA LYS A 211 10.26 -4.72 5.21
C LYS A 211 10.86 -5.31 6.49
N ARG A 212 11.17 -4.48 7.48
CA ARG A 212 11.81 -4.92 8.74
C ARG A 212 10.92 -5.85 9.55
N LEU A 213 9.62 -5.56 9.61
CA LEU A 213 8.62 -6.43 10.24
C LEU A 213 8.50 -7.77 9.48
N ALA A 214 8.41 -7.72 8.15
CA ALA A 214 8.28 -8.92 7.31
C ALA A 214 9.48 -9.86 7.42
N GLU A 215 10.71 -9.34 7.49
CA GLU A 215 11.95 -10.12 7.70
C GLU A 215 11.92 -10.96 9.00
N HIS A 216 11.12 -10.56 9.98
CA HIS A 216 10.96 -11.24 11.27
C HIS A 216 9.61 -11.97 11.40
N GLY A 217 8.92 -12.18 10.27
CA GLY A 217 7.65 -12.91 10.23
C GLY A 217 6.47 -12.17 10.86
N ILE A 218 6.57 -10.84 11.04
CA ILE A 218 5.47 -10.00 11.51
C ILE A 218 4.75 -9.42 10.29
N VAL A 219 3.50 -9.83 10.08
CA VAL A 219 2.69 -9.33 8.96
C VAL A 219 2.08 -7.99 9.33
N SER A 220 2.13 -7.03 8.41
CA SER A 220 1.51 -5.72 8.60
C SER A 220 0.94 -5.16 7.31
N ALA A 221 0.03 -4.20 7.44
CA ALA A 221 -0.60 -3.51 6.32
C ALA A 221 -0.68 -2.02 6.60
N TRP A 222 -0.03 -1.21 5.75
CA TRP A 222 0.22 0.21 5.99
C TRP A 222 -0.47 1.08 4.95
N TYR A 223 -1.04 2.20 5.38
CA TYR A 223 -1.50 3.27 4.50
C TYR A 223 -0.83 4.59 4.86
N VAL A 224 -0.79 5.49 3.87
CA VAL A 224 -0.22 6.83 3.98
C VAL A 224 -1.35 7.82 3.76
N ASN A 225 -1.55 8.75 4.70
CA ASN A 225 -2.44 9.90 4.51
C ASN A 225 -1.70 11.19 4.90
N THR A 226 -1.55 12.10 3.93
CA THR A 226 -0.97 13.45 4.03
C THR A 226 0.41 13.54 4.67
N THR A 227 0.55 13.24 5.97
CA THR A 227 1.82 13.23 6.73
C THR A 227 1.92 12.13 7.79
N LEU A 228 0.91 11.25 7.90
CA LEU A 228 0.85 10.18 8.90
C LEU A 228 0.91 8.80 8.22
N TYR A 229 1.81 7.95 8.73
CA TYR A 229 1.88 6.54 8.37
C TYR A 229 1.17 5.75 9.44
N ALA A 230 0.20 4.96 9.03
CA ALA A 230 -0.51 4.11 9.96
C ALA A 230 -0.62 2.70 9.43
N GLY A 231 -0.36 1.74 10.30
CA GLY A 231 -0.32 0.33 9.95
C GLY A 231 -1.05 -0.53 10.97
N VAL A 232 -1.77 -1.53 10.47
CA VAL A 232 -2.24 -2.64 11.28
C VAL A 232 -1.14 -3.69 11.31
N VAL A 233 -0.69 -4.05 12.51
CA VAL A 233 0.36 -5.06 12.74
C VAL A 233 -0.28 -6.28 13.37
N SER A 234 -0.07 -7.45 12.75
CA SER A 234 -0.53 -8.73 13.25
C SER A 234 0.58 -9.43 14.01
N LEU A 235 0.32 -9.71 15.29
CA LEU A 235 1.27 -10.23 16.26
C LEU A 235 0.82 -11.60 16.77
N ARG A 236 1.75 -12.55 16.81
CA ARG A 236 1.61 -13.79 17.58
C ARG A 236 1.86 -13.51 19.06
N GLU A 237 1.48 -14.48 19.89
CA GLU A 237 1.81 -14.48 21.32
C GLU A 237 3.33 -14.35 21.48
N ASP A 238 3.80 -13.34 22.24
CA ASP A 238 5.21 -12.91 22.44
C ASP A 238 5.82 -11.85 21.49
N GLN A 239 5.19 -11.52 20.36
CA GLN A 239 5.84 -10.67 19.34
C GLN A 239 5.77 -9.17 19.61
N HIS A 240 5.04 -8.72 20.65
CA HIS A 240 4.89 -7.29 20.95
C HIS A 240 6.24 -6.60 21.22
N GLY A 241 7.09 -7.20 22.07
CA GLY A 241 8.42 -6.64 22.35
C GLY A 241 9.34 -6.65 21.13
N LEU A 242 9.19 -7.63 20.25
CA LEU A 242 9.93 -7.71 18.99
C LEU A 242 9.50 -6.59 18.04
N MET A 243 8.19 -6.34 17.87
CA MET A 243 7.66 -5.24 17.07
C MET A 243 8.26 -3.89 17.50
N LEU A 244 8.30 -3.60 18.81
CA LEU A 244 8.87 -2.36 19.33
C LEU A 244 10.35 -2.18 18.96
N ARG A 245 11.14 -3.27 19.00
CA ARG A 245 12.55 -3.23 18.56
C ARG A 245 12.66 -2.97 17.06
N MET A 246 11.84 -3.63 16.26
CA MET A 246 11.84 -3.49 14.80
C MET A 246 11.47 -2.07 14.34
N LEU A 247 10.50 -1.43 15.01
CA LEU A 247 10.16 -0.02 14.74
C LEU A 247 11.37 0.89 14.99
N ARG A 248 12.10 0.69 16.09
CA ARG A 248 13.32 1.48 16.39
C ARG A 248 14.43 1.24 15.36
N GLU A 249 14.68 -0.02 15.00
CA GLU A 249 15.69 -0.37 13.99
C GLU A 249 15.34 0.14 12.59
N ALA A 250 14.06 0.26 12.26
CA ALA A 250 13.59 0.88 11.03
C ALA A 250 13.75 2.42 11.03
N GLY A 251 14.28 3.02 12.11
CA GLY A 251 14.50 4.46 12.21
C GLY A 251 13.26 5.26 12.57
N VAL A 252 12.24 4.63 13.15
CA VAL A 252 11.04 5.34 13.63
C VAL A 252 11.40 6.18 14.85
N MET A 253 11.30 7.52 14.69
CA MET A 253 11.61 8.48 15.74
C MET A 253 10.44 8.67 16.69
N ARG A 254 9.23 8.82 16.14
CA ARG A 254 7.99 9.02 16.91
C ARG A 254 6.95 8.01 16.50
N ALA A 255 6.36 7.33 17.48
CA ALA A 255 5.24 6.43 17.22
C ALA A 255 4.23 6.43 18.37
N GLY A 256 2.95 6.42 18.01
CA GLY A 256 1.85 6.10 18.91
C GLY A 256 1.28 4.73 18.56
N LEU A 257 1.06 3.90 19.57
CA LEU A 257 0.52 2.55 19.42
C LEU A 257 -0.83 2.44 20.12
N SER A 258 -1.75 1.69 19.52
CA SER A 258 -2.99 1.30 20.18
C SER A 258 -2.71 0.22 21.24
N PRO A 259 -3.65 -0.01 22.17
CA PRO A 259 -3.67 -1.27 22.90
C PRO A 259 -3.84 -2.43 21.94
N VAL A 260 -3.49 -3.63 22.41
CA VAL A 260 -3.75 -4.88 21.69
C VAL A 260 -5.26 -5.11 21.54
N TYR A 261 -5.69 -5.49 20.33
CA TYR A 261 -7.08 -5.83 20.02
C TYR A 261 -7.16 -7.14 19.20
N ARG A 262 -8.37 -7.70 19.02
CA ARG A 262 -8.56 -9.02 18.38
C ARG A 262 -9.52 -9.02 17.19
N SER A 263 -10.28 -7.95 16.99
CA SER A 263 -11.23 -7.84 15.89
C SER A 263 -10.82 -6.73 14.93
N LEU A 264 -10.70 -7.04 13.64
CA LEU A 264 -10.41 -6.02 12.63
C LEU A 264 -11.47 -4.92 12.55
N ALA A 265 -12.70 -5.18 13.02
CA ALA A 265 -13.73 -4.15 13.13
C ALA A 265 -13.40 -3.05 14.15
N ASP A 266 -12.51 -3.32 15.12
CA ASP A 266 -12.04 -2.32 16.09
C ASP A 266 -10.86 -1.47 15.56
N THR A 267 -10.39 -1.71 14.32
CA THR A 267 -9.26 -0.97 13.72
C THR A 267 -9.47 0.55 13.71
N PRO A 268 -10.65 1.10 13.38
CA PRO A 268 -10.87 2.56 13.44
C PRO A 268 -10.67 3.14 14.84
N ARG A 269 -11.14 2.42 15.87
CA ARG A 269 -10.95 2.80 17.28
C ARG A 269 -9.48 2.70 17.68
N ALA A 270 -8.83 1.58 17.37
CA ALA A 270 -7.41 1.39 17.66
C ALA A 270 -6.55 2.48 16.99
N PHE A 271 -6.88 2.87 15.77
CA PHE A 271 -6.23 3.97 15.07
C PHE A 271 -6.40 5.31 15.78
N HIS A 272 -7.60 5.64 16.26
CA HIS A 272 -7.81 6.84 17.06
C HIS A 272 -6.91 6.84 18.31
N LEU A 273 -6.88 5.74 19.07
CA LEU A 273 -6.06 5.61 20.28
C LEU A 273 -4.55 5.74 20.00
N ALA A 274 -4.08 5.12 18.93
CA ALA A 274 -2.69 5.21 18.49
C ALA A 274 -2.31 6.66 18.11
N ARG A 275 -3.22 7.40 17.44
CA ARG A 275 -3.01 8.82 17.16
C ARG A 275 -2.94 9.66 18.42
N THR A 276 -3.80 9.41 19.40
CA THR A 276 -3.76 10.10 20.70
C THR A 276 -2.42 9.84 21.40
N ALA A 277 -1.94 8.60 21.42
CA ALA A 277 -0.63 8.28 22.01
C ALA A 277 0.54 9.00 21.31
N LEU A 278 0.49 9.14 19.98
CA LEU A 278 1.49 9.90 19.22
C LEU A 278 1.46 11.39 19.55
N ALA A 279 0.27 11.97 19.71
CA ALA A 279 0.08 13.39 20.01
C ALA A 279 0.63 13.78 21.40
N GLU A 280 0.67 12.83 22.35
CA GLU A 280 1.28 13.05 23.67
C GLU A 280 2.82 13.10 23.65
N ILE A 281 3.46 12.85 22.50
CA ILE A 281 4.90 13.01 22.33
C ILE A 281 5.16 14.43 21.82
N PRO A 282 5.92 15.28 22.50
CA PRO A 282 6.29 16.60 21.99
C PRO A 282 6.97 16.56 20.62
N ALA A 283 6.76 17.59 19.81
CA ALA A 283 7.46 17.70 18.51
C ALA A 283 8.96 17.88 18.74
N GLY A 284 9.77 17.02 18.12
CA GLY A 284 11.24 17.00 18.28
C GLY A 284 11.77 15.90 19.20
N ASP A 285 10.92 15.30 20.03
CA ASP A 285 11.31 14.17 20.88
C ASP A 285 11.27 12.85 20.10
N ALA A 286 12.17 11.92 20.45
CA ALA A 286 12.17 10.56 19.91
C ALA A 286 11.57 9.60 20.95
N ALA A 287 10.36 9.11 20.70
CA ALA A 287 9.67 8.20 21.61
C ALA A 287 8.68 7.28 20.88
N ILE A 288 8.50 6.08 21.40
CA ILE A 288 7.40 5.19 21.04
C ILE A 288 6.51 5.09 22.28
N ARG A 289 5.24 5.51 22.16
CA ARG A 289 4.27 5.45 23.25
C ARG A 289 3.12 4.55 22.88
N GLU A 290 2.82 3.60 23.75
CA GLU A 290 1.57 2.84 23.69
C GLU A 290 0.49 3.59 24.46
N PHE A 291 -0.71 3.62 23.92
CA PHE A 291 -1.87 4.16 24.60
C PHE A 291 -2.18 3.30 25.82
N SER A 292 -1.89 3.81 27.01
CA SER A 292 -2.02 3.06 28.27
C SER A 292 -3.20 3.49 29.14
N SER A 293 -4.11 4.32 28.63
CA SER A 293 -5.18 4.82 29.48
C SER A 293 -6.30 3.78 29.68
N SER A 294 -6.89 3.85 30.87
CA SER A 294 -7.96 3.00 31.39
C SER A 294 -8.98 2.56 30.32
N PRO A 295 -9.57 1.35 30.38
CA PRO A 295 -10.66 0.92 29.51
C PRO A 295 -11.80 1.96 29.35
N LEU A 296 -11.98 2.83 30.35
CA LEU A 296 -12.89 3.98 30.31
C LEU A 296 -12.54 5.01 29.22
N ALA A 297 -11.26 5.37 29.06
CA ALA A 297 -10.82 6.27 28.00
C ALA A 297 -11.09 5.67 26.60
N GLY A 298 -10.89 4.36 26.47
CA GLY A 298 -11.23 3.64 25.26
C GLY A 298 -12.75 3.61 24.98
N LEU A 299 -13.61 3.66 25.99
CA LEU A 299 -15.08 3.74 25.83
C LEU A 299 -15.49 5.15 25.39
N VAL A 300 -14.94 6.18 26.03
CA VAL A 300 -15.16 7.59 25.66
C VAL A 300 -14.74 7.86 24.22
N ALA A 301 -13.63 7.28 23.77
CA ALA A 301 -13.15 7.42 22.39
C ALA A 301 -14.09 6.80 21.32
N ARG A 302 -15.10 5.99 21.68
CA ARG A 302 -16.05 5.42 20.71
C ARG A 302 -17.05 6.43 20.19
N ASP A 303 -17.43 7.40 21.01
CA ASP A 303 -18.36 8.47 20.63
C ASP A 303 -17.82 9.80 21.20
N PRO A 304 -16.98 10.52 20.42
CA PRO A 304 -16.36 11.76 20.87
C PRO A 304 -17.36 12.87 21.19
N ASP A 305 -18.53 12.86 20.54
CA ASP A 305 -19.58 13.86 20.75
C ASP A 305 -20.32 13.59 22.06
N GLU A 306 -20.64 12.33 22.34
CA GLU A 306 -21.20 11.93 23.62
C GLU A 306 -20.19 12.11 24.76
N GLY A 307 -18.91 11.81 24.50
CA GLY A 307 -17.81 12.11 25.42
C GLY A 307 -17.75 13.60 25.76
N ARG A 308 -17.92 14.48 24.77
CA ARG A 308 -17.96 15.94 24.97
C ARG A 308 -19.17 16.36 25.80
N ARG A 309 -20.36 15.82 25.50
CA ARG A 309 -21.57 16.08 26.28
C ARG A 309 -21.39 15.67 27.74
N MET A 310 -20.90 14.46 27.97
CA MET A 310 -20.57 13.97 29.32
C MET A 310 -19.55 14.88 30.04
N ALA A 311 -18.49 15.31 29.35
CA ALA A 311 -17.51 16.23 29.92
C ALA A 311 -18.14 17.56 30.33
N GLN A 312 -19.05 18.10 29.51
CA GLN A 312 -19.77 19.33 29.82
C GLN A 312 -20.77 19.13 30.97
N ASP A 313 -21.46 18.00 31.05
CA ASP A 313 -22.41 17.68 32.13
C ASP A 313 -21.72 17.46 33.48
N VAL A 314 -20.49 16.96 33.46
CA VAL A 314 -19.72 16.64 34.68
C VAL A 314 -18.84 17.80 35.12
N LEU A 315 -18.11 18.41 34.18
CA LEU A 315 -17.09 19.42 34.45
C LEU A 315 -17.47 20.82 33.94
N GLY A 316 -18.68 21.02 33.40
CA GLY A 316 -19.12 22.29 32.81
C GLY A 316 -18.85 23.51 33.69
N ALA A 317 -19.23 23.45 34.97
CA ALA A 317 -18.98 24.54 35.92
C ALA A 317 -17.48 24.85 36.14
N VAL A 318 -16.59 23.87 35.94
CA VAL A 318 -15.13 24.06 35.95
C VAL A 318 -14.65 24.61 34.61
N LEU A 319 -15.24 24.16 33.50
CA LEU A 319 -14.92 24.60 32.14
C LEU A 319 -15.29 26.06 31.87
N ASP A 320 -16.33 26.55 32.55
CA ASP A 320 -16.84 27.93 32.47
C ASP A 320 -15.99 28.93 33.27
N LEU A 321 -15.03 28.47 34.06
CA LEU A 321 -14.11 29.34 34.80
C LEU A 321 -13.12 30.07 33.87
N PRO A 322 -12.54 31.20 34.33
CA PRO A 322 -11.41 31.83 33.67
C PRO A 322 -10.26 30.85 33.42
N ALA A 323 -9.54 31.04 32.31
CA ALA A 323 -8.58 30.06 31.80
C ALA A 323 -7.51 29.63 32.83
N GLU A 324 -6.97 30.57 33.61
CA GLU A 324 -5.95 30.28 34.63
C GLU A 324 -6.49 29.37 35.74
N ASP A 325 -7.69 29.66 36.25
CA ASP A 325 -8.36 28.87 37.28
C ASP A 325 -8.76 27.49 36.74
N ARG A 326 -9.39 27.44 35.57
CA ARG A 326 -9.79 26.20 34.89
C ARG A 326 -8.60 25.26 34.69
N GLN A 327 -7.51 25.79 34.13
CA GLN A 327 -6.35 24.98 33.78
C GLN A 327 -5.71 24.39 35.04
N GLY A 328 -5.55 25.19 36.10
CA GLY A 328 -5.00 24.71 37.37
C GLY A 328 -5.85 23.62 38.03
N LEU A 329 -7.18 23.71 37.95
CA LEU A 329 -8.09 22.69 38.49
C LEU A 329 -8.07 21.41 37.67
N LEU A 330 -8.21 21.50 36.34
CA LEU A 330 -8.22 20.33 35.46
C LEU A 330 -6.88 19.57 35.46
N GLU A 331 -5.77 20.30 35.46
CA GLU A 331 -4.43 19.71 35.59
C GLU A 331 -4.27 18.99 36.94
N THR A 332 -4.75 19.60 38.02
CA THR A 332 -4.71 18.96 39.35
C THR A 332 -5.54 17.68 39.38
N LEU A 333 -6.71 17.67 38.76
CA LEU A 333 -7.59 16.50 38.69
C LEU A 333 -6.96 15.35 37.89
N ARG A 334 -6.38 15.68 36.73
CA ARG A 334 -5.67 14.71 35.88
C ARG A 334 -4.50 14.06 36.63
N VAL A 335 -3.59 14.87 37.18
CA VAL A 335 -2.42 14.36 37.90
C VAL A 335 -2.83 13.58 39.15
N TYR A 336 -3.91 13.99 39.83
CA TYR A 336 -4.43 13.26 40.98
C TYR A 336 -4.86 11.83 40.63
N PHE A 337 -5.52 11.64 39.50
CA PHE A 337 -5.90 10.31 39.03
C PHE A 337 -4.68 9.50 38.54
N ASP A 338 -3.74 10.13 37.83
CA ASP A 338 -2.49 9.48 37.40
C ASP A 338 -1.66 8.99 38.60
N GLU A 339 -1.68 9.74 39.71
CA GLU A 339 -1.04 9.40 40.99
C GLU A 339 -1.91 8.53 41.90
N GLY A 340 -2.91 7.83 41.36
CA GLY A 340 -3.73 6.87 42.10
C GLY A 340 -4.49 7.46 43.29
N GLY A 341 -4.88 8.74 43.19
CA GLY A 341 -5.63 9.45 44.23
C GLY A 341 -4.79 9.93 45.42
N SER A 342 -3.46 10.00 45.30
CA SER A 342 -2.60 10.50 46.38
C SER A 342 -2.35 12.01 46.27
N THR A 343 -2.82 12.77 47.26
CA THR A 343 -2.55 14.21 47.36
C THR A 343 -1.06 14.51 47.47
N GLU A 344 -0.31 13.75 48.26
CA GLU A 344 1.11 13.97 48.50
C GLU A 344 1.94 13.77 47.23
N ARG A 345 1.63 12.74 46.43
CA ARG A 345 2.29 12.50 45.15
C ARG A 345 1.90 13.55 44.11
N THR A 346 0.61 13.87 44.02
CA THR A 346 0.11 14.94 43.14
C THR A 346 0.81 16.28 43.41
N ALA A 347 0.98 16.64 44.69
CA ALA A 347 1.64 17.88 45.08
C ALA A 347 3.11 17.93 44.64
N ARG A 348 3.82 16.81 44.75
CA ARG A 348 5.21 16.67 44.23
C ARG A 348 5.24 16.84 42.71
N THR A 349 4.37 16.13 41.99
CA THR A 349 4.31 16.18 40.52
C THR A 349 3.95 17.59 40.02
N LEU A 350 3.04 18.29 40.70
CA LEU A 350 2.64 19.67 40.37
C LEU A 350 3.52 20.76 41.01
N HIS A 351 4.58 20.37 41.74
CA HIS A 351 5.51 21.30 42.38
C HIS A 351 4.82 22.33 43.30
N CYS A 352 3.79 21.91 44.04
CA CYS A 352 3.03 22.76 44.96
C CYS A 352 2.87 22.10 46.34
N HIS A 353 2.29 22.82 47.30
CA HIS A 353 2.04 22.28 48.63
C HIS A 353 0.82 21.33 48.63
N PRO A 354 0.80 20.22 49.40
CA PRO A 354 -0.36 19.32 49.49
C PRO A 354 -1.68 20.02 49.83
N ASN A 355 -1.63 21.09 50.62
CA ASN A 355 -2.82 21.90 50.93
C ASN A 355 -3.43 22.56 49.68
N THR A 356 -2.60 22.98 48.72
CA THR A 356 -3.08 23.56 47.45
C THR A 356 -3.82 22.50 46.63
N VAL A 357 -3.31 21.27 46.58
CA VAL A 357 -4.01 20.15 45.93
C VAL A 357 -5.35 19.88 46.61
N ARG A 358 -5.39 19.77 47.96
CA ARG A 358 -6.65 19.57 48.71
C ARG A 358 -7.65 20.68 48.44
N TYR A 359 -7.20 21.94 48.45
CA TYR A 359 -8.04 23.09 48.14
C TYR A 359 -8.62 23.01 46.72
N ARG A 360 -7.80 22.70 45.72
CA ARG A 360 -8.24 22.58 44.32
C ARG A 360 -9.22 21.43 44.13
N LEU A 361 -8.95 20.27 44.73
CA LEU A 361 -9.86 19.12 44.70
C LEU A 361 -11.20 19.46 45.38
N HIS A 362 -11.17 20.12 46.54
CA HIS A 362 -12.38 20.59 47.22
C HIS A 362 -13.17 21.55 46.34
N ARG A 363 -12.51 22.53 45.71
CA ARG A 363 -13.16 23.49 44.80
C ARG A 363 -13.81 22.76 43.61
N ILE A 364 -13.19 21.72 43.06
CA ILE A 364 -13.78 20.89 42.00
C ILE A 364 -15.05 20.19 42.53
N THR A 365 -15.01 19.60 43.73
CA THR A 365 -16.19 18.94 44.31
C THR A 365 -17.34 19.90 44.55
N GLU A 366 -17.06 21.15 44.96
CA GLU A 366 -18.09 22.19 45.14
C GLU A 366 -18.71 22.64 43.81
N LEU A 367 -17.88 22.88 42.79
CA LEU A 367 -18.34 23.33 41.48
C LEU A 367 -19.15 22.26 40.74
N THR A 368 -18.74 21.00 40.86
CA THR A 368 -19.33 19.89 40.09
C THR A 368 -20.45 19.19 40.85
N GLY A 369 -20.60 19.44 42.16
CA GLY A 369 -21.50 18.71 43.05
C GLY A 369 -21.14 17.23 43.23
N ARG A 370 -19.91 16.83 42.87
CA ARG A 370 -19.46 15.43 42.79
C ARG A 370 -18.37 15.15 43.80
N SER A 371 -18.55 14.11 44.60
CA SER A 371 -17.58 13.70 45.61
C SER A 371 -16.47 12.83 45.01
N LEU A 372 -15.24 13.00 45.49
CA LEU A 372 -14.12 12.10 45.18
C LEU A 372 -14.15 10.81 46.03
N ASN A 373 -14.96 10.78 47.09
CA ASN A 373 -15.07 9.65 48.01
C ASN A 373 -16.24 8.71 47.68
N GLU A 374 -17.13 9.11 46.77
CA GLU A 374 -18.25 8.29 46.34
C GLU A 374 -17.93 7.62 44.99
N PRO A 375 -18.03 6.28 44.88
CA PRO A 375 -17.57 5.55 43.69
C PRO A 375 -18.21 6.01 42.37
N ARG A 376 -19.51 6.35 42.40
CA ARG A 376 -20.26 6.76 41.22
C ARG A 376 -19.76 8.11 40.69
N THR A 377 -19.71 9.11 41.55
CA THR A 377 -19.27 10.46 41.17
C THR A 377 -17.77 10.52 40.87
N LEU A 378 -16.97 9.69 41.52
CA LEU A 378 -15.56 9.50 41.18
C LEU A 378 -15.41 8.93 39.76
N ALA A 379 -16.18 7.90 39.39
CA ALA A 379 -16.16 7.32 38.05
C ALA A 379 -16.59 8.35 36.98
N GLU A 380 -17.60 9.17 37.27
CA GLU A 380 -18.01 10.28 36.40
C GLU A 380 -16.88 11.29 36.19
N LEU A 381 -16.21 11.74 37.26
CA LEU A 381 -15.09 12.69 37.19
C LEU A 381 -13.90 12.13 36.41
N VAL A 382 -13.54 10.85 36.64
CA VAL A 382 -12.48 10.16 35.90
C VAL A 382 -12.83 10.09 34.41
N THR A 383 -14.06 9.69 34.08
CA THR A 383 -14.50 9.54 32.68
C THR A 383 -14.56 10.89 31.96
N ALA A 384 -15.08 11.93 32.61
CA ALA A 384 -15.11 13.29 32.08
C ALA A 384 -13.70 13.88 31.86
N THR A 385 -12.75 13.55 32.75
CA THR A 385 -11.35 13.96 32.59
C THR A 385 -10.72 13.32 31.35
N TYR A 386 -10.99 12.03 31.10
CA TYR A 386 -10.56 11.36 29.85
C TYR A 386 -11.18 11.99 28.60
N ALA A 387 -12.46 12.37 28.67
CA ALA A 387 -13.15 13.02 27.56
C ALA A 387 -12.59 14.42 27.20
N LEU A 388 -12.09 15.18 28.18
CA LEU A 388 -11.42 16.46 27.92
C LEU A 388 -10.05 16.29 27.26
N GLY A 389 -9.28 15.29 27.68
CA GLY A 389 -7.97 14.97 27.10
C GLY A 389 -8.02 14.65 25.61
N SER A 390 -9.14 14.11 25.10
CA SER A 390 -9.36 13.86 23.67
C SER A 390 -9.65 15.11 22.83
N HIS A 391 -9.98 16.26 23.43
CA HIS A 391 -10.47 17.45 22.71
C HIS A 391 -9.51 18.65 22.67
N ASP A 392 -8.62 18.80 23.64
CA ASP A 392 -7.65 19.92 23.67
C ASP A 392 -6.66 19.91 22.48
N ASP A 393 -6.52 18.76 21.81
CA ASP A 393 -5.65 18.59 20.64
C ASP A 393 -6.24 19.19 19.35
N ASN A 394 -7.56 19.43 19.31
CA ASN A 394 -8.24 20.05 18.15
C ASN A 394 -8.32 21.59 18.27
N GLY A 395 -8.22 22.14 19.48
CA GLY A 395 -8.40 23.59 19.75
C GLY A 395 -7.12 24.43 19.69
N ARG A 396 -5.94 23.84 19.93
CA ARG A 396 -4.65 24.58 19.92
C ARG A 396 -4.12 24.94 18.52
N ARG A 397 -4.77 24.50 17.44
CA ARG A 397 -4.42 24.86 16.05
C ARG A 397 -5.26 26.00 15.44
N GLY A 398 -6.18 26.61 16.20
CA GLY A 398 -7.14 27.61 15.68
C GLY A 398 -6.87 29.08 16.00
N GLY A 399 -5.70 29.46 16.53
CA GLY A 399 -5.50 30.78 17.14
C GLY A 399 -4.15 31.45 16.90
N VAL A 400 -3.69 31.53 15.64
CA VAL A 400 -2.70 32.56 15.25
C VAL A 400 -3.42 33.52 14.29
N GLY A 401 -4.06 34.53 14.86
CA GLY A 401 -4.63 35.64 14.10
C GLY A 401 -3.51 36.46 13.43
N PRO A 402 -3.76 37.05 12.24
CA PRO A 402 -2.74 37.80 11.53
C PRO A 402 -2.37 39.06 12.32
N ARG A 403 -1.07 39.21 12.62
CA ARG A 403 -0.52 40.49 13.06
C ARG A 403 -0.78 41.51 11.96
N ARG A 404 -1.72 42.42 12.18
CA ARG A 404 -1.85 43.62 11.36
C ARG A 404 -0.57 44.44 11.50
N SER A 405 0.20 44.53 10.42
CA SER A 405 1.24 45.53 10.25
C SER A 405 0.57 46.90 10.16
N THR A 406 0.88 47.77 11.11
CA THR A 406 0.77 49.21 10.93
C THR A 406 1.84 49.65 9.93
N GLY A 407 1.40 50.22 8.82
CA GLY A 407 2.20 50.84 7.76
C GLY A 407 1.27 51.62 6.86
#